data_AF-W4G6H7-F1
#
_entry.id   AF-W4G6H7-F1
#
_cell.length_a   1.000
_cell.length_b   1.000
_cell.length_c   1.000
_cell.angle_alpha   90.00
_cell.angle_beta   90.00
_cell.angle_gamma   90.00
#
_symmetry.space_group_name_H-M   'P 1'
#
loop_
_entity.id
_entity.type
_entity.pdbx_description
1 polymer ?
#
loop_
_entity_poly.entity_id
_entity_poly.type
_entity_poly.pdbx_seq_one_letter_code
_entity_poly.pdbx_strand_id
1 'polypeptide(L)'
;MSILQRAAEYCATPAFERAFDDFAAEHAASFGDAAESKSDDVEHKHEYKELHAEYLALFEGRIQGFLDKEDVSSKDFYAACEQAIESSSPSAETYKWFVDRLVASMDYKLFYGLMLNEARAQLRRRK
;
A
#
# COMPACT_ATOMS: atom_id res chain seq x y z
N MET A 1 4.53 -11.37 21.08
CA MET A 1 4.35 -10.31 20.06
C MET A 1 2.89 -10.28 19.66
N SER A 2 2.27 -9.10 19.55
CA SER A 2 0.89 -8.99 19.05
C SER A 2 0.84 -9.33 17.55
N ILE A 3 -0.35 -9.62 17.01
CA ILE A 3 -0.49 -9.82 15.56
C ILE A 3 -0.10 -8.56 14.78
N LEU A 4 -0.40 -7.36 15.31
CA LEU A 4 -0.02 -6.09 14.69
C LEU A 4 1.49 -5.88 14.65
N GLN A 5 2.21 -6.33 15.68
CA GLN A 5 3.67 -6.29 15.68
C GLN A 5 4.25 -7.16 14.57
N ARG A 6 3.76 -8.41 14.45
CA ARG A 6 4.23 -9.34 13.42
C ARG A 6 3.84 -8.87 12.01
N ALA A 7 2.66 -8.27 11.87
CA ALA A 7 2.23 -7.64 10.61
C ALA A 7 3.13 -6.45 10.24
N ALA A 8 3.50 -5.61 11.21
CA ALA A 8 4.42 -4.50 10.97
C ALA A 8 5.81 -4.99 10.52
N GLU A 9 6.32 -6.05 11.14
CA GLU A 9 7.58 -6.69 10.74
C GLU A 9 7.48 -7.32 9.35
N TYR A 10 6.36 -7.98 9.03
CA TYR A 10 6.09 -8.55 7.71
C TYR A 10 6.04 -7.47 6.62
N CYS A 11 5.31 -6.38 6.85
CA CYS A 11 5.21 -5.27 5.91
C CYS A 11 6.55 -4.53 5.71
N ALA A 12 7.47 -4.61 6.67
CA ALA A 12 8.82 -4.07 6.56
C ALA A 12 9.82 -5.03 5.88
N THR A 13 9.37 -6.20 5.43
CA THR A 13 10.27 -7.14 4.73
C THR A 13 10.54 -6.69 3.30
N PRO A 14 11.76 -6.91 2.77
CA PRO A 14 12.07 -6.62 1.37
C PRO A 14 11.17 -7.39 0.39
N ALA A 15 10.69 -8.58 0.78
CA ALA A 15 9.80 -9.38 -0.06
C ALA A 15 8.39 -8.79 -0.19
N PHE A 16 7.93 -8.08 0.84
CA PHE A 16 6.68 -7.33 0.79
C PHE A 16 6.85 -6.08 -0.06
N GLU A 17 7.84 -5.23 0.26
CA GLU A 17 8.10 -3.99 -0.48
C GLU A 17 8.32 -4.24 -1.98
N ARG A 18 9.14 -5.23 -2.33
CA ARG A 18 9.44 -5.57 -3.72
C ARG A 18 8.20 -5.91 -4.55
N ALA A 19 7.15 -6.46 -3.93
CA ALA A 19 5.91 -6.76 -4.64
C ALA A 19 5.27 -5.50 -5.24
N PHE A 20 5.30 -4.41 -4.49
CA PHE A 20 4.72 -3.14 -4.88
C PHE A 20 5.66 -2.35 -5.80
N ASP A 21 6.97 -2.49 -5.61
CA ASP A 21 7.96 -1.95 -6.54
C ASP A 21 7.85 -2.62 -7.92
N ASP A 22 7.71 -3.95 -7.97
CA ASP A 22 7.52 -4.71 -9.20
C ASP A 22 6.20 -4.30 -9.89
N PHE A 23 5.10 -4.19 -9.12
CA PHE A 23 3.82 -3.68 -9.62
C PHE A 23 3.96 -2.26 -10.20
N ALA A 24 4.60 -1.34 -9.47
CA ALA A 24 4.81 0.02 -9.94
C ALA A 24 5.67 0.03 -11.22
N ALA A 25 6.74 -0.78 -11.27
CA ALA A 25 7.60 -0.86 -12.43
C ALA A 25 6.86 -1.34 -13.69
N GLU A 26 5.98 -2.32 -13.55
CA GLU A 26 5.19 -2.88 -14.66
C GLU A 26 4.11 -1.91 -15.17
N HIS A 27 3.43 -1.19 -14.27
CA HIS A 27 2.24 -0.41 -14.62
C HIS A 27 2.47 1.10 -14.71
N ALA A 28 3.63 1.63 -14.29
CA ALA A 28 3.89 3.07 -14.28
C ALA A 28 3.86 3.71 -15.68
N ALA A 29 4.08 2.94 -16.75
CA ALA A 29 4.00 3.45 -18.11
C ALA A 29 2.62 4.04 -18.46
N SER A 30 1.52 3.51 -17.88
CA SER A 30 0.16 4.05 -18.08
C SER A 30 0.01 5.49 -17.57
N PHE A 31 0.88 5.90 -16.64
CA PHE A 31 0.92 7.23 -16.04
C PHE A 31 1.86 8.20 -16.79
N GLY A 32 2.43 7.80 -17.93
CA GLY A 32 3.39 8.61 -18.68
C GLY A 32 2.91 10.03 -18.99
N ASP A 33 1.70 10.18 -19.53
CA ASP A 33 1.13 11.50 -19.86
C ASP A 33 1.01 12.40 -18.62
N ALA A 34 0.57 11.82 -17.50
CA ALA A 34 0.46 12.53 -16.23
C ALA A 34 1.83 12.86 -15.63
N ALA A 35 2.82 12.01 -15.85
CA ALA A 35 4.19 12.20 -15.40
C ALA A 35 4.93 13.30 -16.19
N GLU A 36 4.60 13.48 -17.47
CA GLU A 36 5.15 14.53 -18.35
C GLU A 36 4.44 15.88 -18.22
N SER A 37 3.21 15.89 -17.71
CA SER A 37 2.46 17.11 -17.45
C SER A 37 3.20 18.05 -16.49
N LYS A 38 3.19 19.34 -16.83
CA LYS A 38 3.67 20.43 -15.95
C LYS A 38 2.57 20.99 -15.04
N SER A 39 1.34 20.53 -15.22
CA SER A 39 0.17 20.89 -14.42
C SER A 39 -0.16 19.74 -13.46
N ASP A 40 -0.52 20.08 -12.22
CA ASP A 40 -1.04 19.13 -11.24
C ASP A 40 -2.52 18.75 -11.51
N ASP A 41 -3.20 19.51 -12.38
CA ASP A 41 -4.60 19.27 -12.77
C ASP A 41 -4.64 18.42 -14.05
N VAL A 42 -4.17 17.17 -13.95
CA VAL A 42 -4.24 16.18 -15.04
C VAL A 42 -5.52 15.37 -14.89
N GLU A 43 -6.21 15.14 -16.00
CA GLU A 43 -7.35 14.23 -16.02
C GLU A 43 -6.94 12.83 -15.53
N HIS A 44 -7.60 12.37 -14.47
CA HIS A 44 -7.41 11.03 -13.93
C HIS A 44 -8.14 10.02 -14.81
N LYS A 45 -7.38 9.26 -15.60
CA LYS A 45 -7.91 8.22 -16.48
C LYS A 45 -8.63 7.14 -15.68
N HIS A 46 -9.65 6.53 -16.30
CA HIS A 46 -10.37 5.39 -15.70
C HIS A 46 -9.42 4.24 -15.33
N GLU A 47 -8.46 3.97 -16.21
CA GLU A 47 -7.39 2.98 -16.02
C GLU A 47 -6.64 3.15 -14.70
N TYR A 48 -6.46 4.38 -14.19
CA TYR A 48 -5.77 4.59 -12.91
C TYR A 48 -6.55 4.02 -11.72
N LYS A 49 -7.89 4.01 -11.79
CA LYS A 49 -8.73 3.42 -10.76
C LYS A 49 -8.75 1.89 -10.86
N GLU A 50 -8.70 1.35 -12.07
CA GLU A 50 -8.59 -0.09 -12.30
C GLU A 50 -7.26 -0.61 -11.73
N LEU A 51 -6.15 0.06 -12.05
CA LEU A 51 -4.83 -0.26 -11.49
C LEU A 51 -4.76 -0.08 -9.97
N HIS A 52 -5.48 0.90 -9.40
CA HIS A 52 -5.58 1.02 -7.95
C HIS A 52 -6.33 -0.16 -7.32
N ALA A 53 -7.41 -0.63 -7.96
CA ALA A 53 -8.12 -1.82 -7.49
C ALA A 53 -7.24 -3.09 -7.56
N GLU A 54 -6.45 -3.25 -8.62
CA GLU A 54 -5.47 -4.33 -8.73
C GLU A 54 -4.37 -4.24 -7.65
N TYR A 55 -3.88 -3.03 -7.38
CA TYR A 55 -2.93 -2.76 -6.31
C TYR A 55 -3.49 -3.12 -4.93
N LEU A 56 -4.77 -2.78 -4.67
CA LEU A 56 -5.46 -3.17 -3.43
C LEU A 56 -5.59 -4.69 -3.32
N ALA A 57 -5.96 -5.37 -4.41
CA ALA A 57 -6.06 -6.84 -4.42
C ALA A 57 -4.69 -7.50 -4.16
N LEU A 58 -3.60 -6.95 -4.71
CA LEU A 58 -2.24 -7.39 -4.40
C LEU A 58 -1.93 -7.23 -2.90
N PHE A 59 -2.26 -6.08 -2.35
CA PHE A 59 -2.06 -5.78 -0.93
C PHE A 59 -2.83 -6.75 -0.03
N GLU A 60 -4.13 -6.89 -0.28
CA GLU A 60 -5.02 -7.82 0.43
C GLU A 60 -4.52 -9.26 0.33
N GLY A 61 -4.11 -9.70 -0.86
CA GLY A 61 -3.55 -11.05 -1.06
C GLY A 61 -2.27 -11.29 -0.26
N ARG A 62 -1.39 -10.28 -0.15
CA ARG A 62 -0.17 -10.37 0.65
C ARG A 62 -0.47 -10.44 2.15
N ILE A 63 -1.38 -9.60 2.64
CA ILE A 63 -1.81 -9.63 4.04
C ILE A 63 -2.52 -10.95 4.35
N GLN A 64 -3.42 -11.42 3.49
CA GLN A 64 -4.09 -12.71 3.67
C GLN A 64 -3.09 -13.86 3.73
N GLY A 65 -2.12 -13.90 2.82
CA GLY A 65 -1.07 -14.92 2.84
C GLY A 65 -0.15 -14.86 4.06
N PHE A 66 -0.02 -13.70 4.71
CA PHE A 66 0.61 -13.58 6.03
C PHE A 66 -0.29 -14.14 7.13
N LEU A 67 -1.57 -13.76 7.15
CA LEU A 67 -2.53 -14.22 8.15
C LEU A 67 -2.72 -15.74 8.14
N ASP A 68 -2.75 -16.35 6.96
CA ASP A 68 -2.83 -17.80 6.79
C ASP A 68 -1.63 -18.52 7.41
N LYS A 69 -0.42 -17.94 7.31
CA LYS A 69 0.80 -18.49 7.92
C LYS A 69 0.84 -18.32 9.43
N GLU A 70 0.17 -17.31 9.93
CA GLU A 70 0.04 -16.99 11.35
C GLU A 70 -1.10 -17.75 12.03
N ASP A 71 -1.90 -18.50 11.27
CA ASP A 71 -3.14 -19.16 11.73
C ASP A 71 -4.11 -18.15 12.38
N VAL A 72 -4.20 -16.95 11.80
CA VAL A 72 -5.07 -15.86 12.28
C VAL A 72 -6.15 -15.56 11.24
N SER A 73 -7.39 -15.45 11.68
CA SER A 73 -8.48 -15.06 10.78
C SER A 73 -8.40 -13.57 10.44
N SER A 74 -8.83 -13.19 9.23
CA SER A 74 -8.90 -11.78 8.84
C SER A 74 -9.79 -10.98 9.78
N LYS A 75 -10.87 -11.58 10.30
CA LYS A 75 -11.75 -10.97 11.31
C LYS A 75 -10.99 -10.59 12.58
N ASP A 76 -10.15 -11.48 13.10
CA ASP A 76 -9.38 -11.22 14.32
C ASP A 76 -8.31 -10.16 14.08
N PHE A 77 -7.71 -10.14 12.88
CA PHE A 77 -6.79 -9.09 12.47
C PHE A 77 -7.47 -7.72 12.39
N TYR A 78 -8.64 -7.62 11.76
CA TYR A 78 -9.41 -6.37 11.70
C TYR A 78 -9.82 -5.89 13.10
N ALA A 79 -10.28 -6.78 13.97
CA ALA A 79 -10.60 -6.43 15.35
C ALA A 79 -9.37 -5.90 16.11
N ALA A 80 -8.17 -6.44 15.86
CA ALA A 80 -6.94 -5.92 16.43
C ALA A 80 -6.61 -4.51 15.89
N CYS A 81 -6.80 -4.27 14.59
CA CYS A 81 -6.63 -2.95 13.98
C CYS A 81 -7.60 -1.91 14.58
N GLU A 82 -8.88 -2.25 14.70
CA GLU A 82 -9.91 -1.40 15.31
C GLU A 82 -9.55 -1.05 16.75
N GLN A 83 -9.18 -2.05 17.55
CA GLN A 83 -8.74 -1.83 18.93
C GLN A 83 -7.54 -0.89 19.03
N ALA A 84 -6.57 -0.99 18.11
CA ALA A 84 -5.41 -0.09 18.10
C ALA A 84 -5.76 1.36 17.74
N ILE A 85 -6.84 1.58 16.97
CA ILE A 85 -7.31 2.92 16.59
C ILE A 85 -8.18 3.54 17.70
N GLU A 86 -9.08 2.75 18.29
CA GLU A 86 -10.13 3.26 19.19
C GLU A 86 -9.70 3.36 20.65
N SER A 87 -8.77 2.52 21.10
CA SER A 87 -8.40 2.43 22.51
C SER A 87 -7.41 3.53 22.91
N SER A 88 -7.73 4.25 24.00
CA SER A 88 -6.81 5.17 24.68
C SER A 88 -5.87 4.47 25.68
N SER A 89 -5.85 3.14 25.72
CA SER A 89 -4.89 2.39 26.53
C SER A 89 -3.47 2.49 25.94
N PRO A 90 -2.43 2.73 26.75
CA PRO A 90 -1.04 2.79 26.28
C PRO A 90 -0.58 1.55 25.50
N SER A 91 -1.12 0.37 25.84
CA SER A 91 -0.81 -0.89 25.15
C SER A 91 -1.43 -0.99 23.75
N ALA A 92 -2.54 -0.31 23.50
CA ALA A 92 -3.23 -0.29 22.21
C ALA A 92 -2.68 0.80 21.29
N GLU A 93 -2.32 1.97 21.83
CA GLU A 93 -1.66 3.05 21.07
C GLU A 93 -0.32 2.62 20.45
N THR A 94 0.33 1.60 21.02
CA THR A 94 1.68 1.15 20.62
C THR A 94 1.79 0.85 19.12
N TYR A 95 0.72 0.38 18.46
CA TYR A 95 0.71 0.07 17.03
C TYR A 95 -0.28 0.90 16.21
N LYS A 96 -0.88 1.94 16.78
CA LYS A 96 -1.76 2.84 16.03
C LYS A 96 -1.07 3.44 14.80
N TRP A 97 0.18 3.88 14.96
CA TRP A 97 0.99 4.44 13.86
C TRP A 97 1.13 3.47 12.68
N PHE A 98 1.21 2.17 12.95
CA PHE A 98 1.33 1.15 11.92
C PHE A 98 0.01 0.99 11.18
N VAL A 99 -1.11 0.91 11.90
CA VAL A 99 -2.44 0.79 11.29
C VAL A 99 -2.76 2.03 10.46
N ASP A 100 -2.47 3.24 10.97
CA ASP A 100 -2.63 4.50 10.22
C ASP A 100 -1.81 4.46 8.91
N ARG A 101 -0.56 3.98 8.97
CA ARG A 101 0.30 3.85 7.80
C ARG A 101 -0.19 2.78 6.82
N LEU A 102 -0.68 1.65 7.34
CA LEU A 102 -1.23 0.56 6.55
C LEU A 102 -2.45 1.05 5.74
N VAL A 103 -3.38 1.74 6.40
CA VAL A 103 -4.55 2.34 5.75
C VAL A 103 -4.13 3.41 4.74
N ALA A 104 -3.19 4.27 5.09
CA ALA A 104 -2.66 5.27 4.18
C ALA A 104 -2.03 4.63 2.92
N SER A 105 -1.29 3.53 3.05
CA SER A 105 -0.68 2.86 1.88
C SER A 105 -1.68 2.29 0.88
N MET A 106 -2.95 2.17 1.25
CA MET A 106 -4.05 1.76 0.40
C MET A 106 -4.81 2.96 -0.21
N ASP A 107 -4.52 4.20 0.21
CA ASP A 107 -5.19 5.40 -0.29
C ASP A 107 -4.80 5.69 -1.75
N TYR A 108 -5.80 6.08 -2.54
CA TYR A 108 -5.63 6.38 -3.96
C TYR A 108 -4.59 7.46 -4.22
N LYS A 109 -4.49 8.50 -3.38
CA LYS A 109 -3.54 9.61 -3.60
C LYS A 109 -2.10 9.14 -3.42
N LEU A 110 -1.85 8.28 -2.43
CA LEU A 110 -0.52 7.73 -2.20
C LEU A 110 -0.13 6.74 -3.29
N PHE A 111 -1.06 5.87 -3.71
CA PHE A 111 -0.90 5.03 -4.88
C PHE A 111 -0.58 5.86 -6.14
N TYR A 112 -1.36 6.91 -6.41
CA TYR A 112 -1.15 7.77 -7.57
C TYR A 112 0.24 8.43 -7.54
N GLY A 113 0.66 8.92 -6.37
CA GLY A 113 2.00 9.49 -6.18
C GLY A 113 3.13 8.48 -6.42
N LEU A 114 2.97 7.24 -5.96
CA LEU A 114 3.91 6.14 -6.23
C LEU A 114 4.06 5.91 -7.73
N MET A 115 2.95 5.75 -8.45
CA MET A 115 2.95 5.48 -9.89
C MET A 115 3.54 6.63 -10.70
N LEU A 116 3.22 7.89 -10.36
CA LEU A 116 3.83 9.05 -10.99
C LEU A 116 5.35 9.11 -10.78
N ASN A 117 5.82 8.81 -9.57
CA ASN A 117 7.24 8.85 -9.27
C ASN A 117 8.02 7.79 -10.06
N GLU A 118 7.49 6.57 -10.14
CA GLU A 118 8.11 5.51 -10.96
C GLU A 118 8.02 5.84 -12.44
N ALA A 119 6.90 6.37 -12.94
CA ALA A 119 6.76 6.80 -14.34
C ALA A 119 7.82 7.86 -14.71
N ARG A 120 8.00 8.88 -13.84
CA ARG A 120 9.05 9.90 -13.98
C ARG A 120 10.46 9.30 -13.90
N ALA A 121 10.68 8.27 -13.09
CA ALA A 121 11.96 7.56 -13.03
C ALA A 121 12.24 6.81 -14.34
N GLN A 122 11.26 6.10 -14.88
CA GLN A 122 11.37 5.38 -16.16
C GLN A 122 11.62 6.33 -17.33
N LEU A 123 10.90 7.45 -17.39
CA LEU A 123 11.12 8.49 -18.41
C LEU A 123 12.54 9.07 -18.35
N ARG A 124 13.10 9.25 -17.16
CA ARG A 124 14.49 9.70 -16.98
C ARG A 124 15.51 8.65 -17.42
N ARG A 125 15.24 7.35 -17.22
CA ARG A 125 16.13 6.25 -17.65
C ARG A 125 16.13 6.05 -19.18
N ARG A 126 15.08 6.47 -19.88
CA ARG A 126 14.93 6.34 -21.34
C ARG A 126 15.55 7.49 -22.15
N LYS A 127 15.88 8.61 -21.49
CA LYS A 127 16.55 9.78 -22.10
C LYS A 127 18.06 9.64 -22.00
#